data_AF-A0A534B2B8-F1
#
_entry.id   AF-A0A534B2B8-F1
#
_cell.length_a   1.000
_cell.length_b   1.000
_cell.length_c   1.000
_cell.angle_alpha   90.00
_cell.angle_beta   90.00
_cell.angle_gamma   90.00
#
_symmetry.space_group_name_H-M   'P 1'
#
loop_
_entity.id
_entity.type
_entity.pdbx_description
1 polymer ?
#
loop_
_entity_poly.entity_id
_entity_poly.type
_entity_poly.pdbx_seq_one_letter_code
_entity_poly.pdbx_strand_id
1 'polypeptide(L)'
;MISAEPYGPELSSIRDVSRVRHSGSGLARLIVRTRFGRFRELTSAMNVRLNQAQVPSGAPRRAATVALWLLAQLTLSAHAGPNEQAKRIYERIAGEPPPASALTQMSAAITATPGQQGLLNAAAIATSAPSFYNVTVKNLVVPWTNRDQTVFAPLNDYAATVIGMARDDVAFNTALSDDILYTVNAPGLPAPSSANNDHYATAEANGVDLSAALKRTTQSGSYGTPAQGTAGLITTRGAASAFFINGTNRAMFRFTMINHLCHDMETVMDTTRPADRIRQDVARSPGGDSRVFLNNCVGCHSGMDPMAQAFAYYDFVGTVVGAGTNTGSLQYTPGQVQPKYLINSTNFQFGFVTPDDSWSNRWRAGANASLGWDPTLPGSGAGAKSLGQELASSDAFAQCQVSKVFQAVCFRAPNSATDQATVAA
;
A
#
# COMPACT_ATOMS: atom_id res chain seq x y z
N MET A 1 37.18 -26.55 -18.21
CA MET A 1 37.65 -25.40 -18.98
C MET A 1 36.65 -25.12 -20.08
N ILE A 2 35.70 -24.23 -19.82
CA ILE A 2 34.79 -23.66 -20.81
C ILE A 2 34.74 -22.17 -20.45
N SER A 3 35.20 -21.35 -21.39
CA SER A 3 35.40 -19.91 -21.25
C SER A 3 34.07 -19.18 -21.10
N ALA A 4 33.99 -18.31 -20.10
CA ALA A 4 33.00 -17.25 -20.03
C ALA A 4 33.50 -16.06 -20.85
N GLU A 5 32.72 -15.63 -21.84
CA GLU A 5 32.94 -14.34 -22.50
C GLU A 5 32.49 -13.19 -21.59
N PRO A 6 33.25 -12.08 -21.52
CA PRO A 6 32.96 -10.95 -20.66
C PRO A 6 32.00 -9.96 -21.33
N TYR A 7 30.90 -9.63 -20.65
CA TYR A 7 30.13 -8.44 -20.97
C TYR A 7 30.93 -7.19 -20.57
N GLY A 8 31.21 -6.33 -21.56
CA GLY A 8 31.94 -5.08 -21.39
C GLY A 8 31.13 -3.98 -20.69
N PRO A 9 31.79 -2.91 -20.21
CA PRO A 9 31.20 -1.89 -19.35
C PRO A 9 30.87 -0.62 -20.13
N GLU A 10 29.63 -0.13 -20.05
CA GLU A 10 29.32 1.26 -20.42
C GLU A 10 28.20 1.80 -19.51
N LEU A 11 28.59 2.61 -18.52
CA LEU A 11 28.23 4.03 -18.44
C LEU A 11 28.71 4.59 -17.10
N SER A 12 29.91 5.15 -17.17
CA SER A 12 30.52 6.02 -16.16
C SER A 12 29.93 7.43 -16.27
N SER A 13 29.74 8.04 -15.09
CA SER A 13 29.86 9.47 -14.79
C SER A 13 28.95 10.47 -15.49
N ILE A 14 28.05 11.08 -14.72
CA ILE A 14 27.86 12.53 -14.75
C ILE A 14 27.92 13.05 -13.31
N ARG A 15 29.10 13.52 -12.91
CA ARG A 15 29.25 14.65 -11.98
C ARG A 15 29.40 15.88 -12.88
N ASP A 16 28.57 16.90 -12.71
CA ASP A 16 29.11 18.22 -12.38
C ASP A 16 28.03 19.22 -11.96
N VAL A 17 28.25 19.74 -10.76
CA VAL A 17 27.63 20.93 -10.20
C VAL A 17 28.57 22.07 -10.55
N SER A 18 28.12 23.09 -11.28
CA SER A 18 28.85 24.35 -11.39
C SER A 18 27.94 25.53 -11.75
N ARG A 19 27.77 26.40 -10.74
CA ARG A 19 27.74 27.88 -10.80
C ARG A 19 27.12 28.55 -12.04
N VAL A 20 26.04 29.29 -11.81
CA VAL A 20 25.79 30.55 -12.53
C VAL A 20 25.58 31.66 -11.49
N ARG A 21 26.57 32.56 -11.39
CA ARG A 21 26.43 33.89 -10.78
C ARG A 21 26.58 34.95 -11.87
N HIS A 22 25.73 35.96 -11.70
CA HIS A 22 25.49 37.23 -12.41
C HIS A 22 26.64 37.97 -13.12
N SER A 23 26.25 38.63 -14.22
CA SER A 23 26.37 40.08 -14.45
C SER A 23 25.23 40.47 -15.43
N GLY A 24 24.52 41.60 -15.40
CA GLY A 24 24.58 42.86 -14.67
C GLY A 24 24.16 43.99 -15.62
N SER A 25 23.54 45.05 -15.07
CA SER A 25 23.17 46.37 -15.64
C SER A 25 21.76 46.51 -16.27
N GLY A 26 20.92 47.51 -15.92
CA GLY A 26 21.08 48.58 -14.93
C GLY A 26 19.87 49.54 -14.84
N LEU A 27 19.84 50.26 -13.72
CA LEU A 27 19.23 51.60 -13.42
C LEU A 27 17.68 51.70 -13.47
N ALA A 28 16.99 52.26 -12.47
CA ALA A 28 17.26 53.44 -11.64
C ALA A 28 16.63 53.31 -10.22
N ARG A 29 17.39 53.59 -9.14
CA ARG A 29 17.33 54.80 -8.25
C ARG A 29 15.97 55.06 -7.57
N LEU A 30 15.83 55.38 -6.28
CA LEU A 30 16.68 55.47 -5.08
C LEU A 30 15.73 55.97 -3.94
N ILE A 31 16.08 55.70 -2.66
CA ILE A 31 15.76 56.50 -1.43
C ILE A 31 14.32 56.39 -0.85
N VAL A 32 14.03 56.19 0.46
CA VAL A 32 14.78 56.12 1.74
C VAL A 32 13.85 55.62 2.88
N ARG A 33 14.43 54.85 3.83
CA ARG A 33 14.26 54.77 5.33
C ARG A 33 12.86 54.93 5.98
N THR A 34 12.50 54.40 7.15
CA THR A 34 13.07 53.54 8.21
C THR A 34 11.94 53.21 9.22
N ARG A 35 12.03 52.03 9.85
CA ARG A 35 11.54 51.57 11.18
C ARG A 35 10.61 52.46 12.02
N PHE A 36 9.55 51.84 12.57
CA PHE A 36 9.03 51.92 13.96
C PHE A 36 8.13 50.67 14.14
N GLY A 37 7.96 49.96 15.26
CA GLY A 37 8.05 50.26 16.69
C GLY A 37 6.73 49.77 17.34
N ARG A 38 6.79 48.84 18.31
CA ARG A 38 5.64 48.36 19.13
C ARG A 38 5.11 49.49 20.03
N PHE A 39 3.78 49.57 20.30
CA PHE A 39 3.15 49.44 21.65
C PHE A 39 1.65 49.82 21.69
N ARG A 40 0.95 49.11 22.60
CA ARG A 40 -0.36 49.24 23.31
C ARG A 40 -1.34 50.41 23.08
N GLU A 41 -2.61 50.01 22.91
CA GLU A 41 -3.79 50.22 23.81
C GLU A 41 -4.06 51.60 24.44
N LEU A 42 -5.25 52.18 24.18
CA LEU A 42 -6.29 52.60 25.17
C LEU A 42 -7.24 53.70 24.63
N THR A 43 -8.54 53.42 24.78
CA THR A 43 -9.66 54.30 25.19
C THR A 43 -10.06 55.57 24.40
N SER A 44 -11.34 55.54 24.00
CA SER A 44 -12.39 56.55 24.26
C SER A 44 -12.60 57.74 23.31
N ALA A 45 -13.89 58.04 23.16
CA ALA A 45 -14.55 59.22 22.58
C ALA A 45 -14.55 59.35 21.04
N MET A 46 -15.74 59.21 20.44
CA MET A 46 -16.45 60.37 19.88
C MET A 46 -17.88 60.02 19.43
N ASN A 47 -18.73 61.01 19.62
CA ASN A 47 -20.18 61.00 19.65
C ASN A 47 -20.87 60.79 18.30
N VAL A 48 -22.08 60.23 18.42
CA VAL A 48 -23.15 60.01 17.45
C VAL A 48 -23.70 61.33 16.84
N ARG A 49 -24.08 61.29 15.56
CA ARG A 49 -25.35 61.87 15.07
C ARG A 49 -25.92 60.99 13.95
N LEU A 50 -26.88 60.14 14.30
CA LEU A 50 -27.79 59.49 13.33
C LEU A 50 -29.13 60.21 13.40
N ASN A 51 -29.61 60.65 12.24
CA ASN A 51 -30.91 61.29 12.08
C ASN A 51 -32.04 60.33 12.49
N GLN A 52 -32.92 60.80 13.36
CA GLN A 52 -34.17 60.11 13.70
C GLN A 52 -35.15 60.21 12.52
N ALA A 53 -35.29 59.12 11.77
CA ALA A 53 -36.51 58.88 11.00
C ALA A 53 -37.54 58.26 11.95
N GLN A 54 -38.58 59.02 12.29
CA GLN A 54 -39.73 58.51 13.03
C GLN A 54 -40.50 57.52 12.15
N VAL A 55 -40.31 56.22 12.41
CA VAL A 55 -41.18 55.17 11.89
C VAL A 55 -42.28 54.93 12.93
N PRO A 56 -43.57 55.01 12.57
CA PRO A 56 -44.67 54.83 13.53
C PRO A 56 -44.68 53.41 14.09
N SER A 57 -44.71 53.33 15.41
CA SER A 57 -44.71 52.11 16.22
C SER A 57 -46.04 51.37 16.13
N GLY A 58 -46.26 50.67 15.02
CA GLY A 58 -47.30 49.64 14.88
C GLY A 58 -46.72 48.26 15.18
N ALA A 59 -46.85 47.80 16.42
CA ALA A 59 -46.67 46.41 16.89
C ALA A 59 -45.49 45.58 16.31
N PRO A 60 -44.24 45.73 16.81
CA PRO A 60 -43.11 44.89 16.37
C PRO A 60 -43.13 43.47 16.96
N ARG A 61 -44.04 43.17 17.90
CA ARG A 61 -44.03 41.89 18.63
C ARG A 61 -44.38 40.68 17.77
N ARG A 62 -45.14 40.84 16.68
CA ARG A 62 -45.48 39.74 15.75
C ARG A 62 -44.40 39.50 14.68
N ALA A 63 -43.73 40.55 14.20
CA ALA A 63 -42.67 40.41 13.19
C ALA A 63 -41.38 39.82 13.79
N ALA A 64 -41.01 40.21 15.01
CA ALA A 64 -39.83 39.67 15.70
C ALA A 64 -40.00 38.20 16.13
N THR A 65 -41.21 37.78 16.48
CA THR A 65 -41.51 36.37 16.81
C THR A 65 -41.55 35.47 15.58
N VAL A 66 -42.07 35.96 14.45
CA VAL A 66 -42.02 35.24 13.16
C VAL A 66 -40.58 35.11 12.65
N ALA A 67 -39.76 36.16 12.77
CA ALA A 67 -38.34 36.09 12.38
C ALA A 67 -37.53 35.13 13.28
N LEU A 68 -37.79 35.09 14.59
CA LEU A 68 -37.17 34.11 15.49
C LEU A 68 -37.60 32.67 15.20
N TRP A 69 -38.88 32.46 14.82
CA TRP A 69 -39.38 31.14 14.39
C TRP A 69 -38.79 30.70 13.05
N LEU A 70 -38.62 31.61 12.08
CA LEU A 70 -37.95 31.30 10.81
C LEU A 70 -36.44 31.03 10.97
N LEU A 71 -35.74 31.73 11.87
CA LEU A 71 -34.33 31.43 12.16
C LEU A 71 -34.15 30.14 12.96
N ALA A 72 -35.10 29.76 13.82
CA ALA A 72 -35.08 28.47 14.51
C ALA A 72 -35.27 27.29 13.54
N GLN A 73 -36.03 27.47 12.45
CA GLN A 73 -36.26 26.44 11.41
C GLN A 73 -35.02 26.19 10.53
N LEU A 74 -34.04 27.11 10.51
CA LEU A 74 -32.79 26.97 9.75
C LEU A 74 -31.71 26.17 10.49
N THR A 75 -32.00 25.66 11.71
CA THR A 75 -31.06 24.83 12.48
C THR A 75 -31.30 23.32 12.29
N LEU A 76 -32.23 22.92 11.41
CA LEU A 76 -32.37 21.52 11.02
C LEU A 76 -31.13 21.11 10.23
N SER A 77 -30.26 20.33 10.87
CA SER A 77 -29.16 19.65 10.17
C SER A 77 -29.78 18.82 9.06
N ALA A 78 -29.45 19.13 7.80
CA ALA A 78 -29.87 18.35 6.64
C ALA A 78 -29.25 16.94 6.76
N HIS A 79 -30.02 16.00 7.30
CA HIS A 79 -29.65 14.60 7.30
C HIS A 79 -29.97 14.03 5.93
N ALA A 80 -28.96 13.47 5.26
CA ALA A 80 -29.17 12.68 4.06
C ALA A 80 -30.20 11.58 4.38
N GLY A 81 -31.28 11.52 3.61
CA GLY A 81 -32.28 10.47 3.74
C GLY A 81 -31.73 9.11 3.26
N PRO A 82 -32.49 8.02 3.41
CA PRO A 82 -32.04 6.68 3.02
C PRO A 82 -31.58 6.58 1.56
N ASN A 83 -32.21 7.31 0.64
CA ASN A 83 -31.82 7.32 -0.78
C ASN A 83 -30.47 8.03 -1.00
N GLU A 84 -30.25 9.19 -0.37
CA GLU A 84 -28.99 9.94 -0.49
C GLU A 84 -27.84 9.17 0.14
N GLN A 85 -28.08 8.52 1.28
CA GLN A 85 -27.10 7.63 1.93
C GLN A 85 -26.78 6.41 1.06
N ALA A 86 -27.80 5.72 0.54
CA ALA A 86 -27.63 4.57 -0.34
C ALA A 86 -26.83 4.93 -1.60
N LYS A 87 -27.18 6.04 -2.27
CA LYS A 87 -26.46 6.52 -3.45
C LYS A 87 -24.98 6.77 -3.14
N ARG A 88 -24.70 7.47 -2.03
CA ARG A 88 -23.31 7.75 -1.62
C ARG A 88 -22.54 6.47 -1.32
N ILE A 89 -23.14 5.49 -0.64
CA ILE A 89 -22.48 4.21 -0.34
C ILE A 89 -22.17 3.46 -1.63
N TYR A 90 -23.14 3.35 -2.54
CA TYR A 90 -22.97 2.61 -3.79
C TYR A 90 -21.87 3.22 -4.65
N GLU A 91 -21.89 4.55 -4.87
CA GLU A 91 -20.89 5.24 -5.69
C GLU A 91 -19.46 5.08 -5.13
N ARG A 92 -19.30 4.99 -3.81
CA ARG A 92 -17.99 4.83 -3.16
C ARG A 92 -17.47 3.39 -3.20
N ILE A 93 -18.36 2.41 -3.16
CA ILE A 93 -18.00 0.98 -3.17
C ILE A 93 -17.90 0.47 -4.61
N ALA A 94 -18.96 0.60 -5.40
CA ALA A 94 -19.03 0.10 -6.76
C ALA A 94 -18.27 0.98 -7.77
N GLY A 95 -17.99 2.25 -7.44
CA GLY A 95 -17.28 3.17 -8.34
C GLY A 95 -18.13 3.66 -9.53
N GLU A 96 -19.45 3.43 -9.51
CA GLU A 96 -20.40 3.81 -10.55
C GLU A 96 -21.73 4.26 -9.93
N PRO A 97 -22.63 4.95 -10.66
CA PRO A 97 -23.96 5.29 -10.17
C PRO A 97 -24.83 4.05 -9.90
N PRO A 98 -25.69 4.05 -8.86
CA PRO A 98 -26.54 2.90 -8.55
C PRO A 98 -27.64 2.70 -9.60
N PRO A 99 -27.89 1.46 -10.06
CA PRO A 99 -29.12 1.15 -10.78
C PRO A 99 -30.33 1.31 -9.86
N ALA A 100 -31.50 1.59 -10.43
CA ALA A 100 -32.72 1.86 -9.67
C ALA A 100 -33.10 0.73 -8.69
N SER A 101 -32.83 -0.53 -9.07
CA SER A 101 -33.04 -1.70 -8.23
C SER A 101 -32.15 -1.71 -6.98
N ALA A 102 -30.84 -1.53 -7.15
CA ALA A 102 -29.89 -1.49 -6.04
C ALA A 102 -30.17 -0.30 -5.12
N LEU A 103 -30.47 0.89 -5.67
CA LEU A 103 -30.82 2.06 -4.88
C LEU A 103 -32.05 1.80 -3.99
N THR A 104 -33.07 1.16 -4.54
CA THR A 104 -34.30 0.78 -3.81
C THR A 104 -34.01 -0.24 -2.71
N GLN A 105 -33.21 -1.26 -3.01
CA GLN A 105 -32.85 -2.30 -2.03
C GLN A 105 -32.02 -1.71 -0.87
N MET A 106 -31.04 -0.86 -1.19
CA MET A 106 -30.20 -0.23 -0.19
C MET A 106 -30.96 0.76 0.68
N SER A 107 -31.85 1.59 0.10
CA SER A 107 -32.65 2.53 0.88
C SER A 107 -33.66 1.82 1.78
N ALA A 108 -34.23 0.70 1.32
CA ALA A 108 -35.06 -0.18 2.14
C ALA A 108 -34.24 -0.80 3.29
N ALA A 109 -33.02 -1.28 3.04
CA ALA A 109 -32.14 -1.84 4.07
C ALA A 109 -31.80 -0.81 5.18
N ILE A 110 -31.50 0.43 4.78
CA ILE A 110 -31.21 1.53 5.72
C ILE A 110 -32.45 1.88 6.55
N THR A 111 -33.64 1.91 5.92
CA THR A 111 -34.90 2.24 6.60
C THR A 111 -35.32 1.13 7.56
N ALA A 112 -35.18 -0.13 7.16
CA ALA A 112 -35.58 -1.29 7.96
C ALA A 112 -34.66 -1.54 9.16
N THR A 113 -33.40 -1.12 9.10
CA THR A 113 -32.44 -1.27 10.20
C THR A 113 -31.66 0.03 10.43
N PRO A 114 -32.25 1.02 11.12
CA PRO A 114 -31.58 2.29 11.35
C PRO A 114 -30.23 2.14 12.07
N GLY A 115 -29.29 3.01 11.74
CA GLY A 115 -27.94 3.01 12.33
C GLY A 115 -26.92 2.20 11.52
N GLN A 116 -25.80 1.87 12.16
CA GLN A 116 -24.63 1.28 11.50
C GLN A 116 -24.94 -0.03 10.77
N GLN A 117 -25.80 -0.89 11.34
CA GLN A 117 -26.13 -2.17 10.73
C GLN A 117 -26.86 -2.00 9.38
N GLY A 118 -27.79 -1.06 9.25
CA GLY A 118 -28.45 -0.78 7.96
C GLY A 118 -27.48 -0.23 6.91
N LEU A 119 -26.51 0.58 7.33
CA LEU A 119 -25.43 1.06 6.44
C LEU A 119 -24.53 -0.09 5.96
N LEU A 120 -24.21 -1.04 6.84
CA LEU A 120 -23.46 -2.24 6.48
C LEU A 120 -24.24 -3.15 5.53
N ASN A 121 -25.54 -3.34 5.79
CA ASN A 121 -26.42 -4.11 4.90
C ASN A 121 -26.50 -3.46 3.51
N ALA A 122 -26.61 -2.13 3.44
CA ALA A 122 -26.56 -1.40 2.17
C ALA A 122 -25.20 -1.53 1.48
N ALA A 123 -24.10 -1.41 2.23
CA ALA A 123 -22.75 -1.60 1.70
C ALA A 123 -22.56 -2.99 1.10
N ALA A 124 -23.06 -4.05 1.76
CA ALA A 124 -23.02 -5.41 1.24
C ALA A 124 -23.73 -5.53 -0.12
N ILE A 125 -24.89 -4.88 -0.31
CA ILE A 125 -25.58 -4.84 -1.60
C ILE A 125 -24.70 -4.16 -2.67
N ALA A 126 -24.01 -3.06 -2.33
CA ALA A 126 -23.14 -2.37 -3.28
C ALA A 126 -21.96 -3.24 -3.78
N THR A 127 -21.50 -4.22 -2.98
CA THR A 127 -20.44 -5.15 -3.41
C THR A 127 -20.88 -6.14 -4.49
N SER A 128 -22.19 -6.29 -4.75
CA SER A 128 -22.69 -7.17 -5.82
C SER A 128 -22.59 -6.55 -7.22
N ALA A 129 -22.19 -5.28 -7.33
CA ALA A 129 -21.95 -4.65 -8.61
C ALA A 129 -20.74 -5.30 -9.30
N PRO A 130 -20.81 -5.70 -10.59
CA PRO A 130 -19.66 -6.26 -11.29
C PRO A 130 -18.43 -5.34 -11.27
N SER A 131 -18.66 -4.01 -11.28
CA SER A 131 -17.61 -2.99 -11.19
C SER A 131 -16.83 -3.04 -9.87
N PHE A 132 -17.42 -3.54 -8.78
CA PHE A 132 -16.75 -3.64 -7.49
C PHE A 132 -15.48 -4.47 -7.60
N TYR A 133 -15.56 -5.70 -8.12
CA TYR A 133 -14.38 -6.57 -8.26
C TYR A 133 -13.55 -6.23 -9.50
N ASN A 134 -14.19 -5.92 -10.63
CA ASN A 134 -13.49 -5.67 -11.90
C ASN A 134 -12.74 -4.33 -11.94
N VAL A 135 -13.17 -3.35 -11.14
CA VAL A 135 -12.61 -2.00 -11.13
C VAL A 135 -12.15 -1.61 -9.74
N THR A 136 -13.03 -1.52 -8.75
CA THR A 136 -12.67 -0.96 -7.43
C THR A 136 -11.58 -1.77 -6.73
N VAL A 137 -11.83 -3.06 -6.48
CA VAL A 137 -10.88 -3.94 -5.78
C VAL A 137 -9.65 -4.20 -6.64
N LYS A 138 -9.80 -4.39 -7.96
CA LYS A 138 -8.67 -4.51 -8.87
C LYS A 138 -7.73 -3.31 -8.79
N ASN A 139 -8.24 -2.09 -8.92
CA ASN A 139 -7.42 -0.87 -8.89
C ASN A 139 -6.81 -0.61 -7.51
N LEU A 140 -7.44 -1.09 -6.44
CA LEU A 140 -6.87 -1.07 -5.09
C LEU A 140 -5.61 -1.95 -4.99
N VAL A 141 -5.64 -3.14 -5.62
CA VAL A 141 -4.63 -4.19 -5.42
C VAL A 141 -3.53 -4.17 -6.46
N VAL A 142 -3.83 -3.85 -7.72
CA VAL A 142 -2.85 -3.86 -8.84
C VAL A 142 -1.55 -3.10 -8.51
N PRO A 143 -1.57 -1.93 -7.85
CA PRO A 143 -0.35 -1.25 -7.39
C PRO A 143 0.59 -2.10 -6.51
N TRP A 144 0.07 -3.10 -5.81
CA TRP A 144 0.87 -3.96 -4.93
C TRP A 144 1.66 -5.00 -5.73
N THR A 145 1.34 -5.17 -7.01
CA THR A 145 1.84 -6.26 -7.84
C THR A 145 3.00 -5.85 -8.76
N ASN A 146 3.38 -4.58 -8.76
CA ASN A 146 4.40 -4.02 -9.63
C ASN A 146 5.28 -2.98 -8.90
N ARG A 147 6.51 -2.78 -9.40
CA ARG A 147 7.49 -1.86 -8.77
C ARG A 147 7.11 -0.39 -8.89
N ASP A 148 6.37 -0.03 -9.93
CA ASP A 148 5.97 1.35 -10.21
C ASP A 148 4.75 1.77 -9.38
N GLN A 149 4.14 0.82 -8.66
CA GLN A 149 2.91 1.00 -7.89
C GLN A 149 1.78 1.64 -8.71
N THR A 150 1.76 1.34 -10.01
CA THR A 150 0.78 1.88 -10.93
C THR A 150 -0.48 1.02 -10.95
N VAL A 151 -1.63 1.67 -11.10
CA VAL A 151 -2.92 1.01 -11.35
C VAL A 151 -3.05 0.49 -12.79
N PHE A 152 -2.15 0.90 -13.70
CA PHE A 152 -2.21 0.57 -15.12
C PHE A 152 -1.52 -0.75 -15.48
N ALA A 153 -0.98 -1.47 -14.50
CA ALA A 153 -0.47 -2.82 -14.74
C ALA A 153 -1.66 -3.78 -15.00
N PRO A 154 -1.48 -4.81 -15.85
CA PRO A 154 -2.56 -5.75 -16.16
C PRO A 154 -2.95 -6.56 -14.92
N LEU A 155 -4.19 -7.06 -14.93
CA LEU A 155 -4.61 -8.11 -14.00
C LEU A 155 -3.61 -9.27 -14.04
N ASN A 156 -3.24 -9.78 -12.87
CA ASN A 156 -2.35 -10.93 -12.72
C ASN A 156 -2.84 -11.84 -11.58
N ASP A 157 -2.15 -12.95 -11.38
CA ASP A 157 -2.49 -13.94 -10.35
C ASP A 157 -2.47 -13.40 -8.92
N TYR A 158 -1.55 -12.50 -8.59
CA TYR A 158 -1.54 -11.84 -7.29
C TYR A 158 -2.85 -11.07 -7.08
N ALA A 159 -3.21 -10.19 -8.02
CA ALA A 159 -4.41 -9.37 -7.91
C ALA A 159 -5.68 -10.23 -7.91
N ALA A 160 -5.76 -11.21 -8.80
CA ALA A 160 -6.87 -12.17 -8.84
C ALA A 160 -7.02 -12.94 -7.53
N THR A 161 -5.90 -13.31 -6.88
CA THR A 161 -5.92 -14.00 -5.58
C THR A 161 -6.47 -13.12 -4.47
N VAL A 162 -6.08 -11.84 -4.39
CA VAL A 162 -6.66 -10.92 -3.40
C VAL A 162 -8.16 -10.70 -3.65
N ILE A 163 -8.55 -10.48 -4.91
CA ILE A 163 -9.96 -10.30 -5.29
C ILE A 163 -10.78 -11.54 -4.92
N GLY A 164 -10.24 -12.74 -5.19
CA GLY A 164 -10.88 -14.01 -4.86
C GLY A 164 -10.99 -14.24 -3.36
N MET A 165 -9.94 -13.94 -2.58
CA MET A 165 -9.97 -14.03 -1.13
C MET A 165 -11.02 -13.09 -0.53
N ALA A 166 -11.12 -11.85 -1.03
CA ALA A 166 -12.14 -10.90 -0.59
C ALA A 166 -13.56 -11.36 -0.93
N ARG A 167 -13.75 -11.93 -2.13
CA ARG A 167 -15.05 -12.46 -2.56
C ARG A 167 -15.50 -13.66 -1.74
N ASP A 168 -14.58 -14.58 -1.46
CA ASP A 168 -14.87 -15.86 -0.80
C ASP A 168 -14.72 -15.79 0.73
N ASP A 169 -14.56 -14.58 1.30
CA ASP A 169 -14.38 -14.33 2.73
C ASP A 169 -13.24 -15.18 3.36
N VAL A 170 -12.12 -15.29 2.64
CA VAL A 170 -10.93 -16.00 3.13
C VAL A 170 -10.20 -15.09 4.12
N ALA A 171 -9.91 -15.62 5.31
CA ALA A 171 -9.15 -14.91 6.34
C ALA A 171 -7.85 -14.33 5.78
N PHE A 172 -7.75 -13.01 5.72
CA PHE A 172 -6.68 -12.35 4.96
C PHE A 172 -5.29 -12.43 5.62
N ASN A 173 -5.23 -12.80 6.90
CA ASN A 173 -3.97 -13.15 7.56
C ASN A 173 -3.27 -14.39 6.96
N THR A 174 -3.99 -15.20 6.16
CA THR A 174 -3.40 -16.31 5.39
C THR A 174 -2.74 -15.87 4.09
N ALA A 175 -2.94 -14.62 3.65
CA ALA A 175 -2.55 -14.12 2.33
C ALA A 175 -1.05 -14.21 2.05
N LEU A 176 -0.20 -14.30 3.08
CA LEU A 176 1.26 -14.39 2.92
C LEU A 176 1.82 -15.80 3.16
N SER A 177 0.99 -16.80 3.47
CA SER A 177 1.48 -18.12 3.90
C SER A 177 0.75 -19.31 3.28
N ASP A 178 -0.50 -19.17 2.89
CA ASP A 178 -1.25 -20.30 2.33
C ASP A 178 -0.74 -20.74 0.96
N ASP A 179 -0.94 -22.02 0.64
CA ASP A 179 -0.84 -22.48 -0.75
C ASP A 179 -2.14 -22.16 -1.47
N ILE A 180 -2.28 -20.91 -1.90
CA ILE A 180 -3.52 -20.37 -2.47
C ILE A 180 -3.26 -19.63 -3.77
N LEU A 181 -4.18 -19.81 -4.71
CA LEU A 181 -4.21 -19.11 -5.99
C LEU A 181 -5.68 -18.96 -6.42
N TYR A 182 -6.00 -17.88 -7.10
CA TYR A 182 -7.25 -17.78 -7.86
C TYR A 182 -6.98 -17.63 -9.34
N THR A 183 -7.62 -18.49 -10.12
CA THR A 183 -7.62 -18.45 -11.60
C THR A 183 -8.98 -18.00 -12.12
N VAL A 184 -9.05 -17.58 -13.37
CA VAL A 184 -10.31 -17.16 -14.02
C VAL A 184 -10.87 -18.32 -14.83
N ASN A 185 -12.07 -18.78 -14.48
CA ASN A 185 -12.79 -19.84 -15.19
C ASN A 185 -13.79 -19.25 -16.18
N ALA A 186 -13.32 -18.90 -17.38
CA ALA A 186 -14.13 -18.38 -18.47
C ALA A 186 -13.70 -18.98 -19.82
N PRO A 187 -14.61 -19.10 -20.80
CA PRO A 187 -14.27 -19.62 -22.12
C PRO A 187 -13.29 -18.71 -22.87
N GLY A 188 -12.45 -19.29 -23.72
CA GLY A 188 -11.51 -18.55 -24.56
C GLY A 188 -10.26 -18.03 -23.86
N LEU A 189 -10.03 -18.40 -22.60
CA LEU A 189 -8.80 -18.05 -21.89
C LEU A 189 -7.68 -19.07 -22.14
N PRO A 190 -6.43 -18.63 -22.31
CA PRO A 190 -5.26 -19.51 -22.19
C PRO A 190 -5.25 -20.23 -20.84
N ALA A 191 -4.57 -21.38 -20.74
CA ALA A 191 -4.37 -22.02 -19.45
C ALA A 191 -3.54 -21.13 -18.50
N PRO A 192 -3.82 -21.13 -17.18
CA PRO A 192 -2.95 -20.49 -16.20
C PRO A 192 -1.51 -21.01 -16.33
N SER A 193 -0.54 -20.09 -16.27
CA SER A 193 0.87 -20.40 -16.51
C SER A 193 1.75 -19.69 -15.50
N SER A 194 2.78 -20.39 -15.01
CA SER A 194 3.82 -19.79 -14.18
C SER A 194 4.85 -19.00 -14.98
N ALA A 195 4.84 -19.09 -16.31
CA ALA A 195 5.84 -18.48 -17.19
C ALA A 195 5.41 -17.11 -17.76
N ASN A 196 4.09 -16.84 -17.84
CA ASN A 196 3.53 -15.63 -18.44
C ASN A 196 2.25 -15.18 -17.71
N ASN A 197 1.66 -14.07 -18.16
CA ASN A 197 0.44 -13.51 -17.58
C ASN A 197 -0.77 -13.57 -18.52
N ASP A 198 -0.69 -14.36 -19.60
CA ASP A 198 -1.65 -14.28 -20.71
C ASP A 198 -3.06 -14.67 -20.27
N HIS A 199 -3.19 -15.61 -19.33
CA HIS A 199 -4.47 -16.01 -18.75
C HIS A 199 -5.24 -14.83 -18.14
N TYR A 200 -4.57 -14.05 -17.28
CA TYR A 200 -5.21 -12.94 -16.55
C TYR A 200 -5.34 -11.69 -17.43
N ALA A 201 -4.34 -11.38 -18.25
CA ALA A 201 -4.40 -10.26 -19.18
C ALA A 201 -5.53 -10.46 -20.22
N THR A 202 -5.72 -11.68 -20.71
CA THR A 202 -6.82 -12.02 -21.64
C THR A 202 -8.17 -11.97 -20.94
N ALA A 203 -8.28 -12.43 -19.69
CA ALA A 203 -9.50 -12.33 -18.90
C ALA A 203 -9.94 -10.88 -18.70
N GLU A 204 -8.98 -10.00 -18.39
CA GLU A 204 -9.22 -8.56 -18.29
C GLU A 204 -9.63 -7.95 -19.63
N ALA A 205 -8.92 -8.27 -20.71
CA ALA A 205 -9.23 -7.77 -22.05
C ALA A 205 -10.61 -8.21 -22.55
N ASN A 206 -11.04 -9.42 -22.19
CA ASN A 206 -12.37 -9.95 -22.51
C ASN A 206 -13.48 -9.41 -21.59
N GLY A 207 -13.15 -8.60 -20.58
CA GLY A 207 -14.12 -8.05 -19.64
C GLY A 207 -14.80 -9.13 -18.78
N VAL A 208 -14.10 -10.21 -18.46
CA VAL A 208 -14.66 -11.31 -17.67
C VAL A 208 -15.08 -10.81 -16.28
N ASP A 209 -16.31 -11.11 -15.87
CA ASP A 209 -16.82 -10.77 -14.54
C ASP A 209 -16.11 -11.59 -13.44
N LEU A 210 -15.26 -10.92 -12.66
CA LEU A 210 -14.46 -11.55 -11.61
C LEU A 210 -15.30 -11.96 -10.40
N SER A 211 -16.49 -11.38 -10.23
CA SER A 211 -17.43 -11.79 -9.18
C SER A 211 -17.87 -13.25 -9.39
N ALA A 212 -18.06 -13.67 -10.63
CA ALA A 212 -18.54 -15.02 -10.96
C ALA A 212 -17.41 -15.97 -11.38
N ALA A 213 -16.42 -15.49 -12.14
CA ALA A 213 -15.49 -16.35 -12.85
C ALA A 213 -14.29 -16.81 -12.02
N LEU A 214 -13.97 -16.16 -10.90
CA LEU A 214 -12.81 -16.56 -10.10
C LEU A 214 -13.02 -17.95 -9.46
N LYS A 215 -12.00 -18.80 -9.55
CA LYS A 215 -11.97 -20.15 -8.98
C LYS A 215 -10.71 -20.34 -8.15
N ARG A 216 -10.91 -20.66 -6.87
CA ARG A 216 -9.82 -21.02 -5.94
C ARG A 216 -9.13 -22.31 -6.38
N THR A 217 -7.81 -22.32 -6.28
CA THR A 217 -6.91 -23.44 -6.50
C THR A 217 -5.66 -23.24 -5.63
N THR A 218 -4.61 -24.02 -5.87
CA THR A 218 -3.31 -23.91 -5.19
C THR A 218 -2.21 -23.55 -6.17
N GLN A 219 -1.17 -22.85 -5.70
CA GLN A 219 0.01 -22.57 -6.52
C GLN A 219 0.76 -23.88 -6.83
N SER A 220 0.80 -24.80 -5.87
CA SER A 220 1.42 -26.11 -6.10
C SER A 220 0.74 -26.92 -7.20
N GLY A 221 -0.59 -26.91 -7.25
CA GLY A 221 -1.37 -27.63 -8.25
C GLY A 221 -1.34 -26.95 -9.63
N SER A 222 -1.38 -25.62 -9.67
CA SER A 222 -1.45 -24.88 -10.94
C SER A 222 -0.09 -24.56 -11.57
N TYR A 223 0.94 -24.34 -10.76
CA TYR A 223 2.27 -23.91 -11.23
C TYR A 223 3.37 -24.94 -10.99
N GLY A 224 3.10 -26.00 -10.23
CA GLY A 224 4.08 -27.05 -9.93
C GLY A 224 5.14 -26.67 -8.89
N THR A 225 5.03 -25.49 -8.27
CA THR A 225 5.89 -25.12 -7.13
C THR A 225 5.62 -26.07 -5.97
N PRO A 226 6.63 -26.72 -5.36
CA PRO A 226 6.39 -27.60 -4.21
C PRO A 226 5.61 -26.88 -3.11
N ALA A 227 4.67 -27.57 -2.46
CA ALA A 227 3.79 -26.94 -1.47
C ALA A 227 4.55 -26.23 -0.34
N GLN A 228 5.70 -26.77 0.10
CA GLN A 228 6.56 -26.11 1.08
C GLN A 228 7.24 -24.83 0.57
N GLY A 229 7.37 -24.67 -0.74
CA GLY A 229 7.90 -23.50 -1.41
C GLY A 229 6.86 -22.42 -1.69
N THR A 230 5.57 -22.66 -1.42
CA THR A 230 4.51 -21.64 -1.58
C THR A 230 4.42 -20.72 -0.36
N ALA A 231 3.99 -19.47 -0.53
CA ALA A 231 3.77 -18.50 0.54
C ALA A 231 2.76 -17.42 0.11
N GLY A 232 1.53 -17.84 -0.18
CA GLY A 232 0.43 -16.97 -0.59
C GLY A 232 0.83 -16.02 -1.72
N LEU A 233 0.52 -14.75 -1.56
CA LEU A 233 0.79 -13.70 -2.53
C LEU A 233 2.28 -13.55 -2.86
N ILE A 234 3.19 -13.85 -1.93
CA ILE A 234 4.65 -13.69 -2.09
C ILE A 234 5.19 -14.54 -3.25
N THR A 235 4.68 -15.77 -3.41
CA THR A 235 5.20 -16.73 -4.39
C THR A 235 4.37 -16.82 -5.66
N THR A 236 3.34 -15.97 -5.80
CA THR A 236 2.63 -15.82 -7.07
C THR A 236 3.60 -15.39 -8.17
N ARG A 237 3.27 -15.71 -9.43
CA ARG A 237 4.08 -15.31 -10.58
C ARG A 237 4.18 -13.79 -10.67
N GLY A 238 3.08 -13.08 -10.43
CA GLY A 238 3.02 -11.62 -10.40
C GLY A 238 4.06 -11.04 -9.43
N ALA A 239 4.01 -11.45 -8.16
CA ALA A 239 5.02 -11.04 -7.17
C ALA A 239 6.44 -11.46 -7.57
N ALA A 240 6.64 -12.69 -8.03
CA ALA A 240 7.96 -13.18 -8.38
C ALA A 240 8.62 -12.36 -9.50
N SER A 241 7.85 -12.11 -10.56
CA SER A 241 8.30 -11.35 -11.72
C SER A 241 8.57 -9.87 -11.41
N ALA A 242 7.97 -9.34 -10.35
CA ALA A 242 8.17 -7.98 -9.88
C ALA A 242 9.28 -7.88 -8.83
N PHE A 243 9.40 -8.83 -7.89
CA PHE A 243 10.17 -8.61 -6.66
C PHE A 243 11.23 -9.67 -6.35
N PHE A 244 11.15 -10.87 -6.93
CA PHE A 244 12.26 -11.83 -6.91
C PHE A 244 13.27 -11.63 -8.04
N ILE A 245 12.94 -10.75 -8.98
CA ILE A 245 13.80 -10.41 -10.11
C ILE A 245 15.03 -9.60 -9.67
N ASN A 246 16.21 -10.15 -10.01
CA ASN A 246 17.54 -9.63 -9.70
C ASN A 246 17.83 -9.48 -8.19
N GLY A 247 19.07 -9.12 -7.86
CA GLY A 247 19.52 -8.86 -6.50
C GLY A 247 19.45 -10.09 -5.59
N THR A 248 19.38 -9.89 -4.28
CA THR A 248 19.40 -10.96 -3.27
C THR A 248 18.07 -11.06 -2.51
N ASN A 249 16.96 -10.91 -3.24
CA ASN A 249 15.57 -11.00 -2.73
C ASN A 249 15.17 -9.97 -1.66
N ARG A 250 15.98 -8.92 -1.44
CA ARG A 250 15.60 -7.78 -0.57
C ARG A 250 14.43 -6.97 -1.11
N ALA A 251 14.28 -6.90 -2.44
CA ALA A 251 13.13 -6.25 -3.06
C ALA A 251 11.83 -6.95 -2.69
N MET A 252 11.77 -8.29 -2.70
CA MET A 252 10.60 -9.03 -2.22
C MET A 252 10.23 -8.67 -0.79
N PHE A 253 11.21 -8.66 0.12
CA PHE A 253 10.97 -8.28 1.50
C PHE A 253 10.45 -6.83 1.60
N ARG A 254 11.14 -5.88 0.97
CA ARG A 254 10.76 -4.46 0.97
C ARG A 254 9.34 -4.24 0.46
N PHE A 255 9.00 -4.80 -0.70
CA PHE A 255 7.66 -4.61 -1.26
C PHE A 255 6.59 -5.37 -0.47
N THR A 256 6.92 -6.49 0.18
CA THR A 256 6.00 -7.12 1.14
C THR A 256 5.70 -6.15 2.30
N MET A 257 6.72 -5.48 2.84
CA MET A 257 6.55 -4.47 3.90
C MET A 257 5.70 -3.28 3.43
N ILE A 258 5.98 -2.73 2.25
CA ILE A 258 5.21 -1.61 1.70
C ILE A 258 3.75 -2.02 1.44
N ASN A 259 3.55 -3.20 0.84
CA ASN A 259 2.23 -3.62 0.38
C ASN A 259 1.37 -4.22 1.48
N HIS A 260 1.97 -4.78 2.53
CA HIS A 260 1.21 -5.48 3.55
C HIS A 260 1.31 -4.86 4.93
N LEU A 261 2.35 -4.09 5.23
CA LEU A 261 2.51 -3.41 6.51
C LEU A 261 2.48 -1.88 6.35
N CYS A 262 2.39 -1.34 5.13
CA CYS A 262 2.35 0.10 4.86
C CYS A 262 3.59 0.85 5.39
N HIS A 263 4.71 0.13 5.51
CA HIS A 263 5.98 0.63 5.98
C HIS A 263 7.06 0.35 4.93
N ASP A 264 7.76 1.37 4.46
CA ASP A 264 9.00 1.20 3.70
C ASP A 264 10.20 1.12 4.64
N MET A 265 11.35 0.68 4.13
CA MET A 265 12.58 0.45 4.89
C MET A 265 13.05 1.71 5.62
N GLU A 266 12.86 2.88 5.02
CA GLU A 266 13.19 4.19 5.61
C GLU A 266 12.38 4.47 6.88
N THR A 267 11.13 3.97 6.94
CA THR A 267 10.25 4.19 8.10
C THR A 267 10.52 3.24 9.26
N VAL A 268 11.21 2.13 8.99
CA VAL A 268 11.55 1.08 9.97
C VAL A 268 13.06 0.99 10.21
N MET A 269 13.82 2.04 9.86
CA MET A 269 15.25 2.09 10.13
C MET A 269 15.53 2.01 11.64
N ASP A 270 16.38 1.06 12.03
CA ASP A 270 16.83 0.91 13.42
C ASP A 270 18.34 0.63 13.46
N THR A 271 19.13 1.66 13.74
CA THR A 271 20.59 1.58 13.87
C THR A 271 21.05 0.98 15.20
N THR A 272 20.12 0.64 16.11
CA THR A 272 20.43 0.01 17.40
C THR A 272 20.53 -1.51 17.31
N ARG A 273 20.16 -2.11 16.17
CA ARG A 273 20.22 -3.56 15.97
C ARG A 273 21.63 -4.02 15.57
N PRO A 274 22.05 -5.25 15.93
CA PRO A 274 23.34 -5.78 15.53
C PRO A 274 23.51 -5.92 14.00
N ALA A 275 24.71 -5.66 13.50
CA ALA A 275 25.05 -5.72 12.08
C ALA A 275 25.59 -7.09 11.60
N ASP A 276 25.60 -8.10 12.46
CA ASP A 276 26.16 -9.45 12.28
C ASP A 276 25.51 -10.25 11.14
N ARG A 277 24.24 -9.97 10.80
CA ARG A 277 23.50 -10.63 9.71
C ARG A 277 23.47 -9.83 8.42
N ILE A 278 24.14 -8.67 8.38
CA ILE A 278 24.27 -7.90 7.14
C ILE A 278 25.21 -8.67 6.21
N ARG A 279 24.74 -8.96 5.00
CA ARG A 279 25.44 -9.85 4.06
C ARG A 279 26.71 -9.22 3.50
N GLN A 280 27.52 -10.06 2.84
CA GLN A 280 28.79 -9.69 2.21
C GLN A 280 28.64 -8.65 1.08
N ASP A 281 27.45 -8.53 0.48
CA ASP A 281 27.19 -7.67 -0.67
C ASP A 281 27.08 -6.17 -0.35
N VAL A 282 27.08 -5.79 0.92
CA VAL A 282 27.01 -4.38 1.37
C VAL A 282 28.39 -3.89 1.81
N ALA A 283 28.90 -2.84 1.17
CA ALA A 283 30.18 -2.24 1.56
C ALA A 283 30.12 -1.64 2.98
N ARG A 284 31.20 -1.80 3.76
CA ARG A 284 31.32 -1.25 5.13
C ARG A 284 31.91 0.15 5.21
N SER A 285 32.48 0.63 4.09
CA SER A 285 32.89 2.02 3.89
C SER A 285 32.41 2.53 2.53
N PRO A 286 31.09 2.65 2.30
CA PRO A 286 30.56 3.16 1.03
C PRO A 286 31.16 4.54 0.71
N GLY A 287 31.75 4.69 -0.47
CA GLY A 287 32.44 5.93 -0.85
C GLY A 287 33.64 6.31 0.04
N GLY A 288 34.20 5.37 0.80
CA GLY A 288 35.30 5.60 1.73
C GLY A 288 34.88 6.08 3.13
N ASP A 289 33.57 6.20 3.41
CA ASP A 289 33.05 6.69 4.69
C ASP A 289 32.24 5.62 5.42
N SER A 290 32.80 5.06 6.50
CA SER A 290 32.12 4.04 7.30
C SER A 290 30.91 4.58 8.08
N ARG A 291 30.79 5.89 8.26
CA ARG A 291 29.64 6.51 8.93
C ARG A 291 28.35 6.31 8.11
N VAL A 292 28.46 6.24 6.78
CA VAL A 292 27.32 5.94 5.90
C VAL A 292 26.79 4.53 6.20
N PHE A 293 27.70 3.56 6.37
CA PHE A 293 27.30 2.22 6.75
C PHE A 293 26.61 2.21 8.12
N LEU A 294 27.26 2.81 9.13
CA LEU A 294 26.79 2.79 10.52
C LEU A 294 25.45 3.53 10.72
N ASN A 295 25.23 4.64 10.03
CA ASN A 295 24.07 5.51 10.26
C ASN A 295 22.91 5.24 9.30
N ASN A 296 23.16 4.64 8.13
CA ASN A 296 22.14 4.44 7.10
C ASN A 296 21.95 2.96 6.78
N CYS A 297 23.02 2.26 6.35
CA CYS A 297 22.90 0.87 5.91
C CYS A 297 22.48 -0.06 7.06
N VAL A 298 23.10 0.09 8.24
CA VAL A 298 22.73 -0.68 9.44
C VAL A 298 21.26 -0.49 9.77
N GLY A 299 20.70 0.70 9.58
CA GLY A 299 19.30 1.03 9.88
C GLY A 299 18.32 0.11 9.16
N CYS A 300 18.48 -0.08 7.84
CA CYS A 300 17.61 -0.98 7.07
C CYS A 300 18.03 -2.45 7.20
N HIS A 301 19.33 -2.74 7.01
CA HIS A 301 19.80 -4.10 6.80
C HIS A 301 19.79 -4.97 8.06
N SER A 302 19.97 -4.37 9.26
CA SER A 302 20.03 -5.16 10.50
C SER A 302 18.69 -5.80 10.85
N GLY A 303 17.57 -5.25 10.38
CA GLY A 303 16.24 -5.87 10.47
C GLY A 303 15.87 -6.69 9.24
N MET A 304 16.10 -6.12 8.05
CA MET A 304 15.70 -6.74 6.78
C MET A 304 16.49 -8.01 6.44
N ASP A 305 17.83 -8.01 6.53
CA ASP A 305 18.66 -9.11 6.03
C ASP A 305 18.39 -10.45 6.72
N PRO A 306 18.24 -10.51 8.07
CA PRO A 306 17.81 -11.73 8.77
C PRO A 306 16.47 -12.28 8.30
N MET A 307 15.51 -11.42 7.95
CA MET A 307 14.18 -11.86 7.52
C MET A 307 14.14 -12.22 6.04
N ALA A 308 14.76 -11.41 5.19
CA ALA A 308 14.88 -11.68 3.75
C ALA A 308 15.71 -12.95 3.44
N GLN A 309 16.35 -13.55 4.44
CA GLN A 309 16.94 -14.89 4.31
C GLN A 309 15.89 -15.98 4.09
N ALA A 310 14.64 -15.80 4.53
CA ALA A 310 13.53 -16.72 4.23
C ALA A 310 13.36 -17.01 2.72
N PHE A 311 13.90 -16.13 1.88
CA PHE A 311 13.86 -16.23 0.43
C PHE A 311 15.13 -16.85 -0.19
N ALA A 312 16.04 -17.42 0.60
CA ALA A 312 17.34 -17.89 0.13
C ALA A 312 17.25 -18.94 -1.00
N TYR A 313 16.17 -19.73 -1.02
CA TYR A 313 15.95 -20.80 -1.98
C TYR A 313 15.18 -20.39 -3.25
N TYR A 314 14.86 -19.09 -3.39
CA TYR A 314 13.98 -18.57 -4.45
C TYR A 314 14.73 -17.76 -5.50
N ASP A 315 14.50 -18.07 -6.77
CA ASP A 315 14.93 -17.27 -7.91
C ASP A 315 13.78 -16.98 -8.89
N PHE A 316 13.96 -15.98 -9.74
CA PHE A 316 13.09 -15.77 -10.89
C PHE A 316 13.90 -15.98 -12.17
N VAL A 317 13.61 -17.05 -12.89
CA VAL A 317 14.35 -17.44 -14.08
C VAL A 317 13.53 -17.13 -15.33
N GLY A 318 14.12 -16.36 -16.24
CA GLY A 318 13.54 -16.03 -17.53
C GLY A 318 14.13 -14.76 -18.14
N THR A 319 13.45 -14.20 -19.14
CA THR A 319 13.88 -12.97 -19.80
C THR A 319 13.42 -11.76 -18.99
N VAL A 320 14.41 -11.01 -18.50
CA VAL A 320 14.20 -9.74 -17.82
C VAL A 320 14.23 -8.62 -18.85
N VAL A 321 13.09 -7.97 -19.09
CA VAL A 321 12.96 -6.89 -20.09
C VAL A 321 12.63 -5.54 -19.44
N GLY A 322 12.23 -5.52 -18.16
CA GLY A 322 11.93 -4.28 -17.42
C GLY A 322 10.80 -4.44 -16.38
N ALA A 323 10.21 -3.32 -15.95
CA ALA A 323 9.24 -3.25 -14.84
C ALA A 323 7.83 -3.81 -15.16
N GLY A 324 7.70 -4.87 -15.97
CA GLY A 324 6.39 -5.49 -16.21
C GLY A 324 6.29 -6.46 -17.39
N THR A 325 7.30 -6.52 -18.25
CA THR A 325 7.33 -7.38 -19.45
C THR A 325 8.19 -8.63 -19.29
N ASN A 326 8.61 -8.92 -18.05
CA ASN A 326 9.47 -10.07 -17.78
C ASN A 326 8.71 -11.36 -18.14
N THR A 327 9.33 -12.23 -18.91
CA THR A 327 8.87 -13.60 -19.14
C THR A 327 9.71 -14.50 -18.25
N GLY A 328 9.11 -15.52 -17.65
CA GLY A 328 9.82 -16.35 -16.67
C GLY A 328 8.93 -16.82 -15.54
N SER A 329 9.52 -17.65 -14.68
CA SER A 329 8.83 -18.33 -13.60
C SER A 329 9.62 -18.29 -12.31
N LEU A 330 8.92 -18.45 -11.19
CA LEU A 330 9.54 -18.65 -9.89
C LEU A 330 10.23 -20.01 -9.87
N GLN A 331 11.54 -20.00 -9.60
CA GLN A 331 12.30 -21.19 -9.25
C GLN A 331 12.41 -21.28 -7.73
N TYR A 332 12.03 -22.44 -7.18
CA TYR A 332 12.27 -22.79 -5.79
C TYR A 332 13.12 -24.06 -5.73
N THR A 333 14.28 -24.00 -5.07
CA THR A 333 15.21 -25.14 -4.95
C THR A 333 15.40 -25.48 -3.47
N PRO A 334 14.62 -26.43 -2.90
CA PRO A 334 14.66 -26.74 -1.48
C PRO A 334 16.09 -27.13 -1.03
N GLY A 335 16.55 -26.54 0.06
CA GLY A 335 17.86 -26.85 0.63
C GLY A 335 19.06 -26.22 -0.10
N GLN A 336 18.84 -25.38 -1.13
CA GLN A 336 19.91 -24.79 -1.94
C GLN A 336 19.78 -23.27 -2.02
N VAL A 337 20.72 -22.57 -1.39
CA VAL A 337 20.82 -21.11 -1.47
C VAL A 337 21.11 -20.71 -2.91
N GLN A 338 20.31 -19.80 -3.45
CA GLN A 338 20.44 -19.38 -4.84
C GLN A 338 21.75 -18.61 -5.08
N PRO A 339 22.45 -18.84 -6.20
CA PRO A 339 23.77 -18.24 -6.47
C PRO A 339 23.81 -16.71 -6.35
N LYS A 340 22.69 -16.03 -6.60
CA LYS A 340 22.57 -14.57 -6.45
C LYS A 340 22.96 -14.05 -5.07
N TYR A 341 22.83 -14.84 -4.00
CA TYR A 341 23.26 -14.45 -2.65
C TYR A 341 24.79 -14.25 -2.52
N LEU A 342 25.57 -14.66 -3.52
CA LEU A 342 27.03 -14.49 -3.58
C LEU A 342 27.50 -13.55 -4.71
N ILE A 343 26.59 -12.87 -5.42
CA ILE A 343 26.93 -12.05 -6.61
C ILE A 343 27.91 -10.88 -6.31
N ASN A 344 28.02 -10.47 -5.05
CA ASN A 344 28.90 -9.40 -4.57
C ASN A 344 29.64 -9.79 -3.29
N SER A 345 30.01 -11.07 -3.14
CA SER A 345 30.65 -11.60 -1.92
C SER A 345 31.97 -10.93 -1.55
N THR A 346 32.61 -10.24 -2.50
CA THR A 346 33.89 -9.55 -2.31
C THR A 346 33.74 -8.12 -1.77
N ASN A 347 32.53 -7.55 -1.73
CA ASN A 347 32.31 -6.19 -1.20
C ASN A 347 32.68 -6.07 0.28
N PHE A 348 32.40 -7.12 1.06
CA PHE A 348 32.91 -7.28 2.41
C PHE A 348 32.96 -8.78 2.75
N GLN A 349 34.12 -9.41 2.52
CA GLN A 349 34.30 -10.87 2.70
C GLN A 349 33.97 -11.39 4.10
N PHE A 350 34.08 -10.55 5.13
CA PHE A 350 33.74 -10.88 6.52
C PHE A 350 32.25 -10.66 6.85
N GLY A 351 31.44 -10.27 5.87
CA GLY A 351 29.99 -10.14 6.02
C GLY A 351 29.32 -11.50 6.14
N PHE A 352 28.03 -11.47 6.47
CA PHE A 352 27.26 -12.70 6.66
C PHE A 352 27.11 -13.48 5.34
N VAL A 353 27.53 -14.75 5.34
CA VAL A 353 27.23 -15.72 4.29
C VAL A 353 25.90 -16.36 4.63
N THR A 354 24.95 -16.35 3.69
CA THR A 354 23.63 -16.97 3.89
C THR A 354 23.72 -18.49 3.72
N PRO A 355 23.53 -19.31 4.77
CA PRO A 355 23.72 -20.75 4.70
C PRO A 355 22.45 -21.52 4.31
N ASP A 356 21.27 -20.97 4.61
CA ASP A 356 19.96 -21.62 4.50
C ASP A 356 18.84 -20.56 4.43
N ASP A 357 17.59 -20.98 4.55
CA ASP A 357 16.40 -20.12 4.57
C ASP A 357 15.87 -19.82 5.99
N SER A 358 16.70 -20.00 7.03
CA SER A 358 16.35 -19.62 8.41
C SER A 358 16.27 -18.10 8.57
N TRP A 359 15.28 -17.62 9.31
CA TRP A 359 15.06 -16.20 9.54
C TRP A 359 14.74 -15.88 10.99
N SER A 360 14.99 -14.63 11.39
CA SER A 360 14.67 -14.09 12.72
C SER A 360 14.18 -12.66 12.63
N ASN A 361 13.09 -12.32 13.31
CA ASN A 361 12.53 -10.97 13.36
C ASN A 361 13.13 -10.17 14.53
N ARG A 362 14.10 -9.31 14.21
CA ARG A 362 14.75 -8.44 15.20
C ARG A 362 13.92 -7.22 15.58
N TRP A 363 12.85 -6.93 14.83
CA TRP A 363 11.94 -5.83 15.11
C TRP A 363 10.93 -6.13 16.20
N ARG A 364 10.92 -7.35 16.75
CA ARG A 364 10.20 -7.67 17.99
C ARG A 364 10.70 -6.90 19.21
N ALA A 365 11.86 -6.26 19.12
CA ALA A 365 12.41 -5.38 20.14
C ALA A 365 12.88 -4.06 19.52
N GLY A 366 13.05 -3.04 20.36
CA GLY A 366 13.48 -1.72 19.90
C GLY A 366 12.33 -0.89 19.32
N ALA A 367 12.67 0.08 18.48
CA ALA A 367 11.70 1.06 17.97
C ALA A 367 10.57 0.41 17.15
N ASN A 368 10.85 -0.68 16.47
CA ASN A 368 9.89 -1.36 15.59
C ASN A 368 9.04 -2.42 16.30
N ALA A 369 9.15 -2.55 17.63
CA ALA A 369 8.26 -3.41 18.41
C ALA A 369 6.81 -2.91 18.36
N SER A 370 6.61 -1.61 18.10
CA SER A 370 5.29 -0.98 17.92
C SER A 370 4.55 -1.44 16.66
N LEU A 371 5.18 -2.23 15.78
CA LEU A 371 4.48 -2.88 14.66
C LEU A 371 3.53 -3.98 15.14
N GLY A 372 3.55 -4.33 16.43
CA GLY A 372 2.54 -5.17 17.07
C GLY A 372 2.68 -6.64 16.71
N TRP A 373 3.88 -7.20 16.85
CA TRP A 373 4.17 -8.59 16.52
C TRP A 373 3.45 -9.57 17.47
N ASP A 374 2.77 -10.58 16.91
CA ASP A 374 2.06 -11.59 17.70
C ASP A 374 2.99 -12.28 18.71
N PRO A 375 2.74 -12.15 20.03
CA PRO A 375 3.59 -12.73 21.07
C PRO A 375 3.51 -14.26 21.14
N THR A 376 2.53 -14.89 20.49
CA THR A 376 2.38 -16.35 20.42
C THR A 376 3.28 -17.00 19.37
N LEU A 377 3.77 -16.21 18.41
CA LEU A 377 4.72 -16.65 17.39
C LEU A 377 6.18 -16.53 17.88
N PRO A 378 7.07 -17.43 17.42
CA PRO A 378 8.46 -17.49 17.91
C PRO A 378 9.35 -16.34 17.44
N GLY A 379 8.90 -15.50 16.49
CA GLY A 379 9.74 -14.45 15.91
C GLY A 379 10.92 -14.96 15.10
N SER A 380 10.89 -16.21 14.68
CA SER A 380 11.90 -16.86 13.86
C SER A 380 11.28 -18.07 13.16
N GLY A 381 11.94 -18.58 12.13
CA GLY A 381 11.43 -19.70 11.36
C GLY A 381 12.31 -20.06 10.18
N ALA A 382 11.75 -20.80 9.23
CA ALA A 382 12.42 -21.16 7.98
C ALA A 382 11.45 -21.01 6.79
N GLY A 383 11.97 -20.45 5.69
CA GLY A 383 11.26 -20.29 4.44
C GLY A 383 10.19 -19.18 4.42
N ALA A 384 9.75 -18.83 3.22
CA ALA A 384 8.82 -17.73 2.97
C ALA A 384 7.47 -17.90 3.69
N LYS A 385 6.97 -19.13 3.81
CA LYS A 385 5.67 -19.43 4.43
C LYS A 385 5.59 -18.99 5.89
N SER A 386 6.58 -19.39 6.69
CA SER A 386 6.61 -19.04 8.12
C SER A 386 6.90 -17.55 8.33
N LEU A 387 7.72 -16.93 7.46
CA LEU A 387 7.88 -15.47 7.47
C LEU A 387 6.56 -14.75 7.15
N GLY A 388 5.81 -15.26 6.18
CA GLY A 388 4.49 -14.72 5.85
C GLY A 388 3.52 -14.77 7.03
N GLN A 389 3.53 -15.85 7.82
CA GLN A 389 2.73 -15.96 9.05
C GLN A 389 3.13 -14.91 10.09
N GLU A 390 4.43 -14.71 10.30
CA GLU A 390 4.96 -13.67 11.19
C GLU A 390 4.50 -12.26 10.79
N LEU A 391 4.65 -11.92 9.50
CA LEU A 391 4.29 -10.61 8.98
C LEU A 391 2.77 -10.38 9.04
N ALA A 392 1.98 -11.38 8.63
CA ALA A 392 0.52 -11.27 8.57
C ALA A 392 -0.17 -11.31 9.95
N SER A 393 0.56 -11.68 11.01
CA SER A 393 0.07 -11.68 12.39
C SER A 393 0.47 -10.41 13.16
N SER A 394 0.92 -9.36 12.47
CA SER A 394 1.25 -8.08 13.10
C SER A 394 0.07 -7.10 13.09
N ASP A 395 -0.01 -6.23 14.11
CA ASP A 395 -0.98 -5.12 14.11
C ASP A 395 -0.80 -4.24 12.87
N ALA A 396 0.44 -3.97 12.48
CA ALA A 396 0.76 -3.19 11.28
C ALA A 396 0.18 -3.81 10.00
N PHE A 397 0.11 -5.14 9.92
CA PHE A 397 -0.51 -5.82 8.78
C PHE A 397 -2.01 -5.51 8.70
N ALA A 398 -2.73 -5.71 9.81
CA ALA A 398 -4.17 -5.45 9.89
C ALA A 398 -4.47 -3.98 9.60
N GLN A 399 -3.76 -3.06 10.27
CA GLN A 399 -3.93 -1.62 10.10
C GLN A 399 -3.66 -1.17 8.67
N CYS A 400 -2.68 -1.76 7.99
CA CYS A 400 -2.38 -1.44 6.60
C CYS A 400 -3.54 -1.82 5.68
N GLN A 401 -4.13 -3.01 5.84
CA GLN A 401 -5.25 -3.44 5.00
C GLN A 401 -6.47 -2.54 5.19
N VAL A 402 -6.82 -2.25 6.45
CA VAL A 402 -7.97 -1.38 6.77
C VAL A 402 -7.71 0.05 6.29
N SER A 403 -6.50 0.58 6.44
CA SER A 403 -6.13 1.92 5.95
C SER A 403 -6.25 2.04 4.43
N LYS A 404 -5.90 1.00 3.68
CA LYS A 404 -6.03 0.97 2.22
C LYS A 404 -7.49 0.96 1.79
N VAL A 405 -8.34 0.15 2.44
CA VAL A 405 -9.79 0.15 2.19
C VAL A 405 -10.40 1.51 2.55
N PHE A 406 -10.01 2.08 3.70
CA PHE A 406 -10.46 3.42 4.12
C PHE A 406 -10.12 4.46 3.05
N GLN A 407 -8.88 4.49 2.56
CA GLN A 407 -8.47 5.43 1.52
C GLN A 407 -9.23 5.24 0.21
N ALA A 408 -9.48 3.99 -0.20
CA ALA A 408 -10.22 3.68 -1.41
C ALA A 408 -11.68 4.14 -1.33
N VAL A 409 -12.35 3.93 -0.20
CA VAL A 409 -13.76 4.26 -0.01
C VAL A 409 -13.96 5.74 0.35
N CYS A 410 -13.09 6.31 1.17
CA CYS A 410 -13.22 7.69 1.66
C CYS A 410 -12.49 8.71 0.79
N PHE A 411 -11.62 8.28 -0.13
CA PHE A 411 -10.81 9.13 -1.02
C PHE A 411 -9.93 10.13 -0.26
N ARG A 412 -9.48 9.74 0.94
CA ARG A 412 -8.56 10.49 1.79
C ARG A 412 -7.86 9.56 2.79
N ALA A 413 -6.71 9.98 3.29
CA ALA A 413 -6.07 9.30 4.42
C ALA A 413 -6.87 9.49 5.74
N PRO A 414 -6.75 8.54 6.68
CA PRO A 414 -7.19 8.75 8.07
C PRO A 414 -6.49 9.98 8.65
N ASN A 415 -7.24 10.94 9.20
CA ASN A 415 -6.66 12.19 9.71
C ASN A 415 -7.25 12.66 11.05
N SER A 416 -8.40 12.15 11.45
CA SER A 416 -9.03 12.41 12.74
C SER A 416 -8.79 11.26 13.73
N ALA A 417 -8.97 11.53 15.02
CA ALA A 417 -8.91 10.48 16.05
C ALA A 417 -9.93 9.36 15.79
N THR A 418 -11.11 9.68 15.26
CA THR A 418 -12.12 8.70 14.88
C THR A 418 -11.65 7.83 13.70
N ASP A 419 -11.02 8.42 12.69
CA ASP A 419 -10.49 7.63 11.58
C ASP A 419 -9.35 6.72 12.05
N GLN A 420 -8.46 7.24 12.90
CA GLN A 420 -7.36 6.48 13.48
C GLN A 420 -7.88 5.29 14.30
N ALA A 421 -8.90 5.51 15.13
CA ALA A 421 -9.57 4.44 15.85
C ALA A 421 -10.23 3.41 14.90
N THR A 422 -10.75 3.85 13.76
CA THR A 422 -11.37 2.97 12.75
C THR A 422 -10.33 2.07 12.07
N VAL A 423 -9.14 2.58 11.78
CA VAL A 423 -8.09 1.79 11.11
C VAL A 423 -7.20 1.01 12.08
N ALA A 424 -7.23 1.34 13.37
CA ALA A 424 -6.49 0.65 14.43
C ALA A 424 -7.25 -0.55 15.05
N ALA A 425 -8.56 -0.63 14.80
CA ALA A 425 -9.42 -1.75 15.20
C ALA A 425 -9.30 -2.91 14.21
#